data_AF-A0A6V7R584-F1
#
_entry.id   AF-A0A6V7R584-F1
#
_cell.length_a   1.000
_cell.length_b   1.000
_cell.length_c   1.000
_cell.angle_alpha   90.00
_cell.angle_beta   90.00
_cell.angle_gamma   90.00
#
_symmetry.space_group_name_H-M   'P 1'
#
loop_
_entity.id
_entity.type
_entity.pdbx_description
1 polymer ?
#
loop_
_entity_poly.entity_id
_entity_poly.type
_entity_poly.pdbx_seq_one_letter_code
_entity_poly.pdbx_strand_id
1 'polypeptide(L)'
;MFFFHRDYFRNARGQHLKVFFYGLLMMLLAFILMTVLTGVVFGGGMGMIFGDYIALGIMTFIFGGLALLAFSILVLMPLQYSIYAYYMYGYNGTDFSFKDGLILFRKGNFWKSVGIILLLMIMAMVISSVVSGVVYGLVFVVASLFGVGSALIDPEGIEALSIGASIVLIILQFVLAMFQIAFSILLQLAITMIMLNHIDQPQTTLGSKLAKGLTIAFQSFKDLLKLLFSNFILMIIPVILIFAAIIIMVIAGLTLSTSDTMPVGIAVGMIILTIGIMIMYIFIGYYMIGSFISYYFNGRDRYERKHEAPSQDDYREDGTQHITMS
;
A
#
# COMPACT_ATOMS: atom_id res chain seq x y z
N MET A 1 6.16 10.70 18.46
CA MET A 1 6.02 10.41 17.02
C MET A 1 5.16 9.17 16.79
N PHE A 2 5.54 8.03 17.34
CA PHE A 2 4.81 6.74 17.24
C PHE A 2 3.53 6.63 18.09
N PHE A 3 2.77 7.73 18.26
CA PHE A 3 1.58 7.74 19.10
C PHE A 3 0.51 6.76 18.59
N PHE A 4 0.17 6.83 17.30
CA PHE A 4 -0.86 5.99 16.69
C PHE A 4 -0.49 4.50 16.67
N HIS A 5 0.80 4.19 16.53
CA HIS A 5 1.30 2.83 16.72
C HIS A 5 0.99 2.35 18.13
N ARG A 6 1.47 3.08 19.15
CA ARG A 6 1.28 2.70 20.56
C ARG A 6 -0.20 2.61 20.95
N ASP A 7 -1.02 3.52 20.43
CA ASP A 7 -2.46 3.53 20.70
C ASP A 7 -3.15 2.30 20.11
N TYR A 8 -2.82 1.91 18.88
CA TYR A 8 -3.26 0.63 18.32
C TYR A 8 -2.83 -0.56 19.18
N PHE A 9 -1.56 -0.59 19.62
CA PHE A 9 -1.07 -1.67 20.48
C PHE A 9 -1.79 -1.74 21.84
N ARG A 10 -2.11 -0.59 22.41
CA ARG A 10 -2.84 -0.56 23.68
C ARG A 10 -4.27 -1.07 23.52
N ASN A 11 -4.95 -0.69 22.44
CA ASN A 11 -6.36 -1.00 22.24
C ASN A 11 -6.57 -2.44 21.74
N ALA A 12 -5.65 -2.96 20.92
CA ALA A 12 -5.68 -4.35 20.45
C ALA A 12 -5.00 -5.37 21.39
N ARG A 13 -4.82 -5.00 22.66
CA ARG A 13 -4.18 -5.85 23.67
C ARG A 13 -4.92 -7.18 23.81
N GLY A 14 -4.19 -8.28 23.71
CA GLY A 14 -4.75 -9.64 23.74
C GLY A 14 -5.24 -10.16 22.40
N GLN A 15 -5.35 -9.31 21.36
CA GLN A 15 -5.81 -9.70 20.02
C GLN A 15 -4.71 -9.57 18.94
N HIS A 16 -3.55 -8.98 19.25
CA HIS A 16 -2.45 -8.77 18.29
C HIS A 16 -2.05 -10.02 17.49
N LEU A 17 -1.88 -11.16 18.18
CA LEU A 17 -1.49 -12.40 17.53
C LEU A 17 -2.56 -12.85 16.52
N LYS A 18 -3.84 -12.77 16.90
CA LYS A 18 -4.94 -13.15 16.00
C LYS A 18 -4.98 -12.24 14.76
N VAL A 19 -4.85 -10.92 14.95
CA VAL A 19 -4.79 -9.96 13.84
C VAL A 19 -3.61 -10.27 12.92
N PHE A 20 -2.43 -10.46 13.50
CA PHE A 20 -1.20 -10.73 12.75
C PHE A 20 -1.31 -12.03 11.94
N PHE A 21 -1.70 -13.14 12.59
CA PHE A 21 -1.79 -14.44 11.93
C PHE A 21 -2.91 -14.53 10.90
N TYR A 22 -4.09 -13.97 11.16
CA TYR A 22 -5.15 -13.95 10.14
C TYR A 22 -4.80 -13.02 8.98
N GLY A 23 -4.16 -11.87 9.24
CA GLY A 23 -3.64 -10.99 8.20
C GLY A 23 -2.57 -11.68 7.35
N LEU A 24 -1.62 -12.37 7.99
CA LEU A 24 -0.58 -13.15 7.33
C LEU A 24 -1.18 -14.27 6.48
N LEU A 25 -2.15 -15.01 7.01
CA LEU A 25 -2.84 -16.08 6.29
C LEU A 25 -3.54 -15.54 5.03
N MET A 26 -4.26 -14.42 5.14
CA MET A 26 -4.90 -13.79 3.98
C MET A 26 -3.87 -13.33 2.94
N MET A 27 -2.74 -12.77 3.38
CA MET A 27 -1.68 -12.32 2.48
C MET A 27 -1.01 -13.51 1.77
N LEU A 28 -0.71 -14.59 2.49
CA LEU A 28 -0.14 -15.80 1.91
C LEU A 28 -1.11 -16.46 0.92
N LEU A 29 -2.39 -16.52 1.26
CA LEU A 29 -3.42 -17.06 0.38
C LEU A 29 -3.55 -16.22 -0.90
N ALA A 30 -3.57 -14.89 -0.77
CA ALA A 30 -3.52 -13.97 -1.89
C ALA A 30 -2.28 -14.16 -2.77
N PHE A 31 -1.10 -14.27 -2.15
CA PHE A 31 0.17 -14.45 -2.85
C PHE A 31 0.22 -15.77 -3.61
N ILE A 32 -0.05 -16.90 -2.94
CA ILE A 32 -0.01 -18.24 -3.56
C ILE A 32 -0.98 -18.31 -4.73
N LEU A 33 -2.22 -17.84 -4.54
CA LEU A 33 -3.23 -17.87 -5.61
C LEU A 33 -2.80 -17.04 -6.81
N MET A 34 -2.21 -15.86 -6.58
CA MET A 34 -1.69 -15.03 -7.67
C MET A 34 -0.51 -15.64 -8.37
N THR A 35 0.47 -16.19 -7.63
CA THR A 35 1.64 -16.82 -8.23
C THR A 35 1.23 -18.01 -9.10
N VAL A 36 0.32 -18.85 -8.61
CA VAL A 36 -0.21 -19.99 -9.38
C VAL A 36 -0.94 -19.50 -10.62
N LEU A 37 -1.87 -18.56 -10.49
CA LEU A 37 -2.67 -18.07 -11.62
C LEU A 37 -1.79 -17.37 -12.67
N THR A 38 -0.84 -16.55 -12.23
CA THR A 38 0.13 -15.88 -13.11
C THR A 38 1.03 -16.91 -13.78
N GLY A 39 1.52 -17.91 -13.04
CA GLY A 39 2.34 -18.99 -13.57
C GLY A 39 1.61 -19.82 -14.63
N VAL A 40 0.32 -20.11 -14.44
CA VAL A 40 -0.51 -20.80 -15.44
C VAL A 40 -0.71 -19.94 -16.69
N VAL A 41 -1.05 -18.66 -16.53
CA VAL A 41 -1.32 -17.76 -17.65
C VAL A 41 -0.05 -17.48 -18.46
N PHE A 42 1.04 -17.08 -17.80
CA PHE A 42 2.30 -16.76 -18.47
C PHE A 42 3.04 -18.02 -18.92
N GLY A 43 3.12 -19.04 -18.07
CA GLY A 43 3.78 -20.30 -18.42
C GLY A 43 3.06 -21.04 -19.53
N GLY A 44 1.73 -21.13 -19.45
CA GLY A 44 0.90 -21.71 -20.52
C GLY A 44 0.94 -20.88 -21.80
N GLY A 45 0.78 -19.56 -21.70
CA GLY A 45 0.83 -18.64 -22.85
C GLY A 45 2.16 -18.66 -23.58
N MET A 46 3.28 -18.51 -22.85
CA MET A 46 4.63 -18.57 -23.44
C MET A 46 4.94 -19.96 -24.01
N GLY A 47 4.59 -21.03 -23.29
CA GLY A 47 4.80 -22.39 -23.77
C GLY A 47 4.10 -22.68 -25.11
N MET A 48 2.90 -22.11 -25.31
CA MET A 48 2.18 -22.23 -26.58
C MET A 48 2.79 -21.37 -27.69
N ILE A 49 3.24 -20.15 -27.40
CA ILE A 49 3.89 -19.29 -28.40
C ILE A 49 5.18 -19.91 -28.92
N PHE A 50 6.04 -20.42 -28.02
CA PHE A 50 7.30 -21.05 -28.40
C PHE A 50 7.13 -22.48 -28.92
N GLY A 51 5.95 -23.07 -28.78
CA GLY A 51 5.59 -24.39 -29.32
C GLY A 51 4.81 -24.33 -30.64
N ASP A 52 4.96 -23.25 -31.43
CA ASP A 52 4.29 -23.02 -32.72
C ASP A 52 2.76 -22.81 -32.68
N TYR A 53 2.14 -22.72 -31.50
CA TYR A 53 0.72 -22.41 -31.32
C TYR A 53 0.49 -20.92 -31.00
N ILE A 54 1.06 -20.03 -31.82
CA ILE A 54 1.10 -18.59 -31.57
C ILE A 54 -0.29 -18.00 -31.31
N ALA A 55 -1.29 -18.33 -32.14
CA ALA A 55 -2.65 -17.82 -31.97
C ALA A 55 -3.28 -18.25 -30.63
N LEU A 56 -3.06 -19.51 -30.22
CA LEU A 56 -3.56 -20.04 -28.94
C LEU A 56 -2.82 -19.41 -27.76
N GLY A 57 -1.51 -19.14 -27.90
CA GLY A 57 -0.71 -18.44 -26.92
C GLY A 57 -1.16 -16.99 -26.70
N ILE A 58 -1.41 -16.24 -27.78
CA ILE A 58 -1.97 -14.88 -27.71
C ILE A 58 -3.35 -14.91 -27.04
N MET A 59 -4.22 -15.84 -27.42
CA MET A 59 -5.54 -15.99 -26.79
C MET A 59 -5.45 -16.32 -25.31
N THR A 60 -4.47 -17.15 -24.91
CA THR A 60 -4.18 -17.46 -23.50
C THR A 60 -3.76 -16.21 -22.72
N PHE A 61 -2.99 -15.30 -23.32
CA PHE A 61 -2.66 -14.02 -22.68
C PHE A 61 -3.87 -13.10 -22.53
N ILE A 62 -4.72 -13.00 -23.55
CA ILE A 62 -5.91 -12.14 -23.50
C ILE A 62 -6.90 -12.67 -22.45
N PHE A 63 -7.31 -13.93 -22.56
CA PHE A 63 -8.26 -14.51 -21.62
C PHE A 63 -7.66 -14.74 -20.23
N GLY A 64 -6.39 -15.12 -20.16
CA GLY A 64 -5.66 -15.24 -18.90
C GLY A 64 -5.49 -13.89 -18.21
N GLY A 65 -5.23 -12.82 -18.95
CA GLY A 65 -5.20 -11.45 -18.44
C GLY A 65 -6.57 -11.01 -17.89
N LEU A 66 -7.65 -11.29 -18.62
CA LEU A 66 -9.02 -11.04 -18.13
C LEU A 66 -9.34 -11.88 -16.89
N ALA A 67 -8.91 -13.14 -16.83
CA ALA A 67 -9.08 -14.00 -15.68
C ALA A 67 -8.28 -13.50 -14.47
N LEU A 68 -7.03 -13.06 -14.66
CA LEU A 68 -6.20 -12.42 -13.62
C LEU A 68 -6.86 -11.15 -13.09
N LEU A 69 -7.42 -10.33 -13.98
CA LEU A 69 -8.13 -9.11 -13.61
C LEU A 69 -9.41 -9.45 -12.83
N ALA A 70 -10.24 -10.38 -13.31
CA ALA A 70 -11.43 -10.83 -12.60
C ALA A 70 -11.08 -11.44 -11.24
N PHE A 71 -10.00 -12.22 -11.15
CA PHE A 71 -9.53 -12.84 -9.91
C PHE A 71 -9.01 -11.80 -8.91
N SER A 72 -8.25 -10.81 -9.39
CA SER A 72 -7.83 -9.66 -8.59
C SER A 72 -9.05 -8.97 -7.96
N ILE A 73 -10.09 -8.77 -8.77
CA ILE A 73 -11.28 -8.03 -8.34
C ILE A 73 -12.16 -8.84 -7.39
N LEU A 74 -12.40 -10.11 -7.71
CA LEU A 74 -13.40 -10.94 -7.02
C LEU A 74 -12.82 -11.73 -5.85
N VAL A 75 -11.50 -11.89 -5.78
CA VAL A 75 -10.84 -12.69 -4.73
C VAL A 75 -9.86 -11.85 -3.94
N LEU A 76 -8.84 -11.25 -4.57
CA LEU A 76 -7.82 -10.53 -3.80
C LEU A 76 -8.36 -9.30 -3.07
N MET A 77 -9.19 -8.51 -3.72
CA MET A 77 -9.74 -7.30 -3.12
C MET A 77 -10.57 -7.61 -1.86
N PRO A 78 -11.49 -8.60 -1.87
CA PRO A 78 -12.13 -9.07 -0.64
C PRO A 78 -11.15 -9.56 0.45
N LEU A 79 -10.05 -10.23 0.08
CA LEU A 79 -9.04 -10.65 1.06
C LEU A 79 -8.35 -9.45 1.70
N GLN A 80 -8.00 -8.42 0.92
CA GLN A 80 -7.41 -7.19 1.45
C GLN A 80 -8.39 -6.41 2.33
N TYR A 81 -9.68 -6.39 1.96
CA TYR A 81 -10.75 -5.86 2.82
C TYR A 81 -10.80 -6.61 4.16
N SER A 82 -10.64 -7.93 4.15
CA SER A 82 -10.65 -8.77 5.36
C SER A 82 -9.53 -8.40 6.32
N ILE A 83 -8.34 -8.04 5.78
CA ILE A 83 -7.23 -7.55 6.60
C ILE A 83 -7.67 -6.31 7.38
N TYR A 84 -8.23 -5.29 6.72
CA TYR A 84 -8.69 -4.08 7.43
C TYR A 84 -9.74 -4.38 8.51
N ALA A 85 -10.67 -5.30 8.23
CA ALA A 85 -11.67 -5.73 9.21
C ALA A 85 -11.03 -6.37 10.46
N TYR A 86 -10.05 -7.27 10.31
CA TYR A 86 -9.35 -7.86 11.47
C TYR A 86 -8.65 -6.80 12.32
N TYR A 87 -8.00 -5.80 11.70
CA TYR A 87 -7.37 -4.73 12.47
C TYR A 87 -8.39 -3.85 13.17
N MET A 88 -9.56 -3.63 12.55
CA MET A 88 -10.65 -2.89 13.17
C MET A 88 -11.21 -3.62 14.39
N TYR A 89 -11.49 -4.93 14.27
CA TYR A 89 -11.92 -5.75 15.40
C TYR A 89 -10.87 -5.82 16.51
N GLY A 90 -9.60 -5.97 16.12
CA GLY A 90 -8.48 -5.89 17.04
C GLY A 90 -8.46 -4.56 17.80
N TYR A 91 -8.50 -3.43 17.10
CA TYR A 91 -8.49 -2.10 17.72
C TYR A 91 -9.66 -1.87 18.67
N ASN A 92 -10.86 -2.36 18.34
CA ASN A 92 -12.04 -2.23 19.19
C ASN A 92 -12.03 -3.18 20.40
N GLY A 93 -11.03 -4.06 20.53
CA GLY A 93 -10.94 -5.05 21.59
C GLY A 93 -12.04 -6.12 21.52
N THR A 94 -12.77 -6.20 20.41
CA THR A 94 -13.82 -7.20 20.20
C THR A 94 -13.18 -8.54 19.87
N ASP A 95 -13.66 -9.64 20.43
CA ASP A 95 -13.22 -10.97 20.01
C ASP A 95 -13.77 -11.30 18.63
N PHE A 96 -12.96 -11.91 17.78
CA PHE A 96 -13.32 -12.23 16.40
C PHE A 96 -12.72 -13.55 15.94
N SER A 97 -13.43 -14.18 15.00
CA SER A 97 -13.00 -15.38 14.30
C SER A 97 -12.53 -15.06 12.89
N PHE A 98 -11.91 -16.04 12.22
CA PHE A 98 -11.53 -15.90 10.81
C PHE A 98 -12.73 -15.52 9.91
N LYS A 99 -13.93 -16.06 10.19
CA LYS A 99 -15.14 -15.80 9.40
C LYS A 99 -15.62 -14.34 9.48
N ASP A 100 -15.21 -13.61 10.50
CA ASP A 100 -15.63 -12.22 10.70
C ASP A 100 -14.86 -11.26 9.79
N GLY A 101 -13.66 -11.61 9.30
CA GLY A 101 -12.99 -10.83 8.25
C GLY A 101 -13.70 -10.91 6.89
N LEU A 102 -14.43 -11.99 6.65
CA LEU A 102 -15.12 -12.28 5.38
C LEU A 102 -16.51 -11.62 5.29
N ILE A 103 -16.75 -10.53 6.04
CA ILE A 103 -18.05 -9.84 6.06
C ILE A 103 -18.51 -9.38 4.67
N LEU A 104 -17.57 -9.12 3.76
CA LEU A 104 -17.84 -8.70 2.39
C LEU A 104 -18.58 -9.77 1.57
N PHE A 105 -18.44 -11.04 1.92
CA PHE A 105 -19.16 -12.17 1.30
C PHE A 105 -20.56 -12.38 1.87
N ARG A 106 -20.99 -11.60 2.87
CA ARG A 106 -22.36 -11.67 3.41
C ARG A 106 -23.35 -11.03 2.43
N LYS A 107 -24.53 -11.64 2.30
CA LYS A 107 -25.56 -11.32 1.29
C LYS A 107 -25.92 -9.83 1.28
N GLY A 108 -25.91 -9.21 0.09
CA GLY A 108 -26.38 -7.83 -0.15
C GLY A 108 -25.30 -6.74 -0.16
N ASN A 109 -24.12 -6.98 0.41
CA ASN A 109 -23.05 -5.98 0.49
C ASN A 109 -21.92 -6.18 -0.53
N PHE A 110 -21.72 -7.40 -1.04
CA PHE A 110 -20.61 -7.77 -1.91
C PHE A 110 -20.39 -6.82 -3.10
N TRP A 111 -21.39 -6.66 -3.97
CA TRP A 111 -21.25 -5.85 -5.19
C TRP A 111 -21.04 -4.35 -4.92
N LYS A 112 -21.67 -3.82 -3.86
CA LYS A 112 -21.45 -2.42 -3.45
C LYS A 112 -20.02 -2.22 -2.96
N SER A 113 -19.50 -3.16 -2.19
CA SER A 113 -18.13 -3.10 -1.70
C SER A 113 -17.11 -3.30 -2.82
N VAL A 114 -17.31 -4.28 -3.71
CA VAL A 114 -16.44 -4.48 -4.89
C VAL A 114 -16.36 -3.21 -5.74
N GLY A 115 -17.49 -2.52 -5.98
CA GLY A 115 -17.50 -1.26 -6.73
C GLY A 115 -16.65 -0.16 -6.08
N ILE A 116 -16.71 -0.01 -4.75
CA ILE A 116 -15.89 0.96 -4.01
C ILE A 116 -14.41 0.59 -4.09
N ILE A 117 -14.06 -0.68 -3.85
CA ILE A 117 -12.66 -1.10 -3.84
C ILE A 117 -12.07 -0.97 -5.26
N LEU A 118 -12.84 -1.32 -6.30
CA LEU A 118 -12.42 -1.15 -7.69
C LEU A 118 -12.17 0.33 -8.04
N LEU A 119 -13.04 1.23 -7.60
CA LEU A 119 -12.83 2.66 -7.79
C LEU A 119 -11.58 3.17 -7.06
N LEU A 120 -11.37 2.75 -5.81
CA LEU A 120 -10.16 3.07 -5.05
C LEU A 120 -8.91 2.53 -5.72
N MET A 121 -8.96 1.32 -6.26
CA MET A 121 -7.86 0.70 -6.99
C MET A 121 -7.52 1.46 -8.27
N ILE A 122 -8.52 1.82 -9.09
CA ILE A 122 -8.31 2.60 -10.31
C ILE A 122 -7.71 3.96 -9.97
N MET A 123 -8.24 4.66 -8.96
CA MET A 123 -7.66 5.93 -8.51
C MET A 123 -6.21 5.75 -8.04
N ALA A 124 -5.96 4.73 -7.21
CA ALA A 124 -4.62 4.43 -6.73
C ALA A 124 -3.64 4.12 -7.87
N MET A 125 -4.08 3.34 -8.87
CA MET A 125 -3.30 2.97 -10.05
C MET A 125 -2.97 4.20 -10.90
N VAL A 126 -3.97 5.03 -11.23
CA VAL A 126 -3.79 6.25 -12.01
C VAL A 126 -2.84 7.21 -11.29
N ILE A 127 -3.10 7.48 -10.00
CA ILE A 127 -2.28 8.38 -9.20
C ILE A 127 -0.83 7.85 -9.08
N SER A 128 -0.65 6.57 -8.79
CA SER A 128 0.68 5.95 -8.69
C SER A 128 1.41 5.99 -10.04
N SER A 129 0.71 5.76 -11.14
CA SER A 129 1.30 5.81 -12.49
C SER A 129 1.78 7.21 -12.85
N VAL A 130 1.02 8.25 -12.50
CA VAL A 130 1.42 9.64 -12.68
C VAL A 130 2.66 9.97 -11.85
N VAL A 131 2.67 9.61 -10.56
CA VAL A 131 3.83 9.88 -9.69
C VAL A 131 5.08 9.12 -10.14
N SER A 132 4.95 7.84 -10.46
CA SER A 132 6.06 7.05 -11.01
C SER A 132 6.53 7.62 -12.35
N GLY A 133 5.62 8.04 -13.23
CA GLY A 133 5.96 8.68 -14.49
C GLY A 133 6.78 9.96 -14.30
N VAL A 134 6.42 10.80 -13.33
CA VAL A 134 7.21 12.00 -12.96
C VAL A 134 8.59 11.61 -12.43
N VAL A 135 8.66 10.64 -11.50
CA VAL A 135 9.93 10.16 -10.93
C VAL A 135 10.86 9.62 -12.02
N TYR A 136 10.38 8.71 -12.86
CA TYR A 136 11.17 8.14 -13.95
C TYR A 136 11.54 9.17 -15.01
N GLY A 137 10.64 10.11 -15.31
CA GLY A 137 10.92 11.23 -16.20
C GLY A 137 12.08 12.10 -15.68
N LEU A 138 12.12 12.39 -14.39
CA LEU A 138 13.23 13.14 -13.77
C LEU A 138 14.55 12.37 -13.84
N VAL A 139 14.52 11.06 -13.53
CA VAL A 139 15.72 10.20 -13.67
C VAL A 139 16.21 10.21 -15.12
N PHE A 140 15.31 10.07 -16.09
CA PHE A 140 15.65 10.05 -17.50
C PHE A 140 16.25 11.37 -18.00
N VAL A 141 15.67 12.50 -17.60
CA VAL A 141 16.21 13.84 -17.93
C VAL A 141 17.62 14.00 -17.36
N VAL A 142 17.82 13.66 -16.09
CA VAL A 142 19.15 13.79 -15.46
C VAL A 142 20.15 12.82 -16.10
N ALA A 143 19.77 11.56 -16.31
CA ALA A 143 20.60 10.59 -17.02
C ALA A 143 21.02 11.08 -18.41
N SER A 144 20.10 11.73 -19.14
CA SER A 144 20.39 12.30 -20.46
C SER A 144 21.38 13.48 -20.37
N LEU A 145 21.26 14.35 -19.36
CA LEU A 145 22.20 15.46 -19.12
C LEU A 145 23.63 14.99 -18.80
N PHE A 146 23.76 13.82 -18.18
CA PHE A 146 25.05 13.19 -17.86
C PHE A 146 25.56 12.24 -18.97
N GLY A 147 24.98 12.29 -20.19
CA GLY A 147 25.44 11.48 -21.32
C GLY A 147 25.10 9.98 -21.23
N VAL A 148 24.31 9.58 -20.23
CA VAL A 148 23.86 8.18 -20.06
C VAL A 148 22.84 7.80 -21.14
N GLY A 149 22.07 8.77 -21.62
CA GLY A 149 21.14 8.57 -22.75
C GLY A 149 21.83 8.13 -24.04
N SER A 150 23.07 8.61 -24.30
CA SER A 150 23.91 8.15 -25.41
C SER A 150 24.58 6.80 -25.14
N ALA A 151 24.92 6.49 -23.89
CA ALA A 151 25.50 5.20 -23.47
C ALA A 151 24.53 4.01 -23.57
N LEU A 152 23.22 4.25 -23.51
CA LEU A 152 22.20 3.20 -23.71
C LEU A 152 22.02 2.82 -25.19
N ILE A 153 22.49 3.66 -26.11
CA ILE A 153 22.36 3.48 -27.56
C ILE A 153 23.69 2.99 -28.17
N ASP A 154 24.81 3.27 -27.51
CA ASP A 154 26.16 2.88 -27.93
C ASP A 154 26.86 2.04 -26.84
N PRO A 155 27.20 0.75 -27.09
CA PRO A 155 27.86 -0.13 -26.12
C PRO A 155 29.18 0.43 -25.55
N GLU A 156 29.91 1.26 -26.31
CA GLU A 156 31.15 1.91 -25.85
C GLU A 156 30.89 3.10 -24.89
N GLY A 157 29.67 3.66 -24.88
CA GLY A 157 29.29 4.73 -23.97
C GLY A 157 29.05 4.26 -22.53
N ILE A 158 28.87 2.95 -22.31
CA ILE A 158 28.73 2.35 -20.97
C ILE A 158 30.05 2.47 -20.20
N GLU A 159 31.20 2.37 -20.88
CA GLU A 159 32.53 2.59 -20.29
C GLU A 159 32.79 4.08 -19.98
N ALA A 160 32.11 4.99 -20.69
CA ALA A 160 32.21 6.44 -20.49
C ALA A 160 31.35 6.96 -19.33
N LEU A 161 30.60 6.09 -18.63
CA LEU A 161 29.87 6.49 -17.43
C LEU A 161 30.88 6.75 -16.30
N SER A 162 31.33 8.01 -16.19
CA SER A 162 32.23 8.41 -15.11
C SER A 162 31.63 8.02 -13.76
N ILE A 163 32.47 7.54 -12.84
CA ILE A 163 32.08 7.17 -11.47
C ILE A 163 31.25 8.29 -10.81
N GLY A 164 31.55 9.57 -11.12
CA GLY A 164 30.78 10.72 -10.66
C GLY A 164 29.33 10.75 -11.16
N ALA A 165 29.07 10.45 -12.43
CA ALA A 165 27.71 10.38 -12.98
C ALA A 165 26.88 9.25 -12.33
N SER A 166 27.50 8.08 -12.12
CA SER A 166 26.89 6.96 -11.41
C SER A 166 26.50 7.34 -9.97
N ILE A 167 27.39 8.02 -9.24
CA ILE A 167 27.12 8.49 -7.88
C ILE A 167 25.94 9.49 -7.87
N VAL A 168 25.92 10.45 -8.80
CA VAL A 168 24.82 11.43 -8.90
C VAL A 168 23.49 10.75 -9.17
N LEU A 169 23.43 9.78 -10.08
CA LEU A 169 22.21 9.02 -10.38
C LEU A 169 21.75 8.17 -9.20
N ILE A 170 22.66 7.54 -8.47
CA ILE A 170 22.34 6.77 -7.26
C ILE A 170 21.74 7.68 -6.18
N ILE A 171 22.33 8.85 -5.96
CA ILE A 171 21.83 9.83 -4.99
C ILE A 171 20.44 10.35 -5.42
N LEU A 172 20.28 10.71 -6.69
CA LEU A 172 18.98 11.14 -7.23
C LEU A 172 17.92 10.05 -7.05
N GLN A 173 18.23 8.81 -7.40
CA GLN A 173 17.32 7.67 -7.25
C GLN A 173 16.94 7.46 -5.78
N PHE A 174 17.89 7.61 -4.86
CA PHE A 174 17.62 7.53 -3.43
C PHE A 174 16.65 8.63 -2.97
N VAL A 175 16.89 9.88 -3.36
CA VAL A 175 16.00 11.01 -3.01
C VAL A 175 14.60 10.83 -3.60
N LEU A 176 14.50 10.41 -4.86
CA LEU A 176 13.22 10.16 -5.50
C LEU A 176 12.48 8.97 -4.90
N ALA A 177 13.19 7.91 -4.48
CA ALA A 177 12.60 6.80 -3.75
C ALA A 177 12.03 7.28 -2.40
N MET A 178 12.72 8.15 -1.67
CA MET A 178 12.20 8.77 -0.45
C MET A 178 10.90 9.54 -0.71
N PHE A 179 10.87 10.36 -1.78
CA PHE A 179 9.66 11.08 -2.18
C PHE A 179 8.50 10.12 -2.50
N GLN A 180 8.77 9.07 -3.29
CA GLN A 180 7.77 8.08 -3.68
C GLN A 180 7.21 7.33 -2.47
N ILE A 181 8.03 7.06 -1.45
CA ILE A 181 7.58 6.43 -0.20
C ILE A 181 6.66 7.34 0.58
N ALA A 182 7.04 8.60 0.78
CA ALA A 182 6.19 9.56 1.47
C ALA A 182 4.82 9.70 0.78
N PHE A 183 4.83 9.75 -0.55
CA PHE A 183 3.62 9.77 -1.36
C PHE A 183 2.79 8.47 -1.22
N SER A 184 3.44 7.32 -1.28
CA SER A 184 2.78 6.01 -1.16
C SER A 184 2.11 5.83 0.20
N ILE A 185 2.75 6.28 1.28
CA ILE A 185 2.16 6.29 2.63
C ILE A 185 0.91 7.16 2.66
N LEU A 186 0.96 8.36 2.07
CA LEU A 186 -0.18 9.27 2.02
C LEU A 186 -1.36 8.68 1.21
N LEU A 187 -1.06 8.08 0.05
CA LEU A 187 -2.07 7.41 -0.77
C LEU A 187 -2.69 6.23 -0.03
N GLN A 188 -1.88 5.40 0.61
CA GLN A 188 -2.35 4.26 1.39
C GLN A 188 -3.19 4.70 2.59
N LEU A 189 -2.82 5.81 3.24
CA LEU A 189 -3.61 6.42 4.30
C LEU A 189 -5.00 6.80 3.79
N ALA A 190 -5.08 7.56 2.69
CA ALA A 190 -6.35 8.00 2.12
C ALA A 190 -7.26 6.82 1.76
N ILE A 191 -6.71 5.80 1.09
CA ILE A 191 -7.43 4.57 0.74
C ILE A 191 -7.94 3.87 2.01
N THR A 192 -7.07 3.73 3.02
CA THR A 192 -7.43 3.08 4.29
C THR A 192 -8.57 3.81 5.00
N MET A 193 -8.56 5.15 5.03
CA MET A 193 -9.64 5.95 5.64
C MET A 193 -10.98 5.74 4.93
N ILE A 194 -10.99 5.72 3.59
CA ILE A 194 -12.20 5.50 2.81
C ILE A 194 -12.72 4.07 3.01
N MET A 195 -11.80 3.10 3.04
CA MET A 195 -12.13 1.69 3.29
C MET A 195 -12.70 1.47 4.69
N LEU A 196 -12.11 2.06 5.73
CA LEU A 196 -12.62 1.96 7.09
C LEU A 196 -13.97 2.63 7.25
N ASN A 197 -14.17 3.80 6.63
CA ASN A 197 -15.47 4.44 6.60
C ASN A 197 -16.52 3.59 5.87
N HIS A 198 -16.11 2.84 4.84
CA HIS A 198 -16.99 1.88 4.19
C HIS A 198 -17.32 0.66 5.06
N ILE A 199 -16.34 0.13 5.82
CA ILE A 199 -16.53 -0.97 6.77
C ILE A 199 -17.48 -0.55 7.90
N ASP A 200 -17.25 0.62 8.48
CA ASP A 200 -18.00 1.16 9.62
C ASP A 200 -19.42 1.57 9.21
N GLN A 201 -19.59 2.19 8.04
CA GLN A 201 -20.87 2.72 7.55
C GLN A 201 -21.16 2.22 6.12
N PRO A 202 -21.58 0.96 5.94
CA PRO A 202 -21.73 0.35 4.62
C PRO A 202 -22.84 0.98 3.77
N GLN A 203 -23.87 1.56 4.39
CA GLN A 203 -25.07 2.08 3.69
C GLN A 203 -24.94 3.50 3.13
N THR A 204 -23.87 4.25 3.46
CA THR A 204 -23.70 5.62 2.98
C THR A 204 -23.33 5.66 1.49
N THR A 205 -23.66 6.77 0.83
CA THR A 205 -23.39 6.97 -0.61
C THR A 205 -21.89 7.03 -0.88
N LEU A 206 -21.48 6.69 -2.10
CA LEU A 206 -20.06 6.69 -2.50
C LEU A 206 -19.38 8.06 -2.29
N GLY A 207 -20.04 9.13 -2.72
CA GLY A 207 -19.51 10.49 -2.55
C GLY A 207 -19.34 10.87 -1.08
N SER A 208 -20.31 10.51 -0.23
CA SER A 208 -20.20 10.71 1.23
C SER A 208 -19.04 9.91 1.83
N LYS A 209 -18.81 8.67 1.36
CA LYS A 209 -17.69 7.83 1.83
C LYS A 209 -16.33 8.44 1.50
N LEU A 210 -16.16 8.89 0.25
CA LEU A 210 -14.95 9.57 -0.21
C LEU A 210 -14.72 10.86 0.56
N ALA A 211 -15.75 11.71 0.64
CA ALA A 211 -15.66 13.00 1.33
C ALA A 211 -15.32 12.80 2.80
N LYS A 212 -16.09 12.01 3.55
CA LYS A 212 -15.83 11.76 4.99
C LYS A 212 -14.47 11.10 5.21
N GLY A 213 -14.09 10.11 4.39
CA GLY A 213 -12.78 9.45 4.49
C GLY A 213 -11.61 10.42 4.28
N LEU A 214 -11.68 11.29 3.26
CA LEU A 214 -10.68 12.31 3.00
C LEU A 214 -10.68 13.41 4.07
N THR A 215 -11.85 13.85 4.53
CA THR A 215 -11.95 14.81 5.62
C THR A 215 -11.30 14.26 6.89
N ILE A 216 -11.53 12.99 7.23
CA ILE A 216 -10.87 12.33 8.37
C ILE A 216 -9.35 12.26 8.13
N ALA A 217 -8.90 11.90 6.92
CA ALA A 217 -7.48 11.82 6.57
C ALA A 217 -6.72 13.14 6.75
N PHE A 218 -7.36 14.27 6.43
CA PHE A 218 -6.73 15.60 6.40
C PHE A 218 -7.21 16.54 7.52
N GLN A 219 -7.98 16.05 8.49
CA GLN A 219 -8.60 16.89 9.53
C GLN A 219 -7.60 17.62 10.43
N SER A 220 -6.44 17.01 10.69
CA SER A 220 -5.39 17.53 11.59
C SER A 220 -4.04 17.41 10.92
N PHE A 221 -3.54 18.51 10.35
CA PHE A 221 -2.22 18.54 9.70
C PHE A 221 -1.09 18.11 10.64
N LYS A 222 -1.14 18.54 11.91
CA LYS A 222 -0.14 18.17 12.92
C LYS A 222 -0.11 16.66 13.18
N ASP A 223 -1.28 16.04 13.29
CA ASP A 223 -1.34 14.59 13.55
C ASP A 223 -1.08 13.77 12.28
N LEU A 224 -1.50 14.27 11.12
CA LEU A 224 -1.14 13.71 9.82
C LEU A 224 0.38 13.68 9.65
N LEU A 225 1.08 14.79 9.90
CA LEU A 225 2.54 14.83 9.83
C LEU A 225 3.19 13.85 10.80
N LYS A 226 2.73 13.77 12.06
CA LYS A 226 3.26 12.78 13.01
C LYS A 226 3.11 11.35 12.48
N LEU A 227 1.95 11.02 11.90
CA LEU A 227 1.67 9.71 11.32
C LEU A 227 2.56 9.44 10.11
N LEU A 228 2.58 10.37 9.14
CA LEU A 228 3.38 10.28 7.92
C LEU A 228 4.85 10.07 8.27
N PHE A 229 5.43 10.94 9.10
CA PHE A 229 6.82 10.79 9.44
C PHE A 229 7.10 9.52 10.25
N SER A 230 6.20 9.08 11.14
CA SER A 230 6.42 7.83 11.91
C SER A 230 6.46 6.59 10.99
N ASN A 231 5.57 6.54 10.00
CA ASN A 231 5.55 5.47 9.00
C ASN A 231 6.68 5.61 7.97
N PHE A 232 7.08 6.83 7.65
CA PHE A 232 8.22 7.12 6.79
C PHE A 232 9.52 6.59 7.40
N ILE A 233 9.74 6.80 8.70
CA ILE A 233 10.92 6.24 9.40
C ILE A 233 10.91 4.71 9.35
N LEU A 234 9.75 4.06 9.53
CA LEU A 234 9.65 2.59 9.42
C LEU A 234 10.02 2.11 8.01
N MET A 235 9.57 2.82 6.98
CA MET A 235 9.82 2.48 5.57
C MET A 235 11.22 2.87 5.07
N ILE A 236 11.94 3.77 5.75
CA ILE A 236 13.33 4.09 5.41
C ILE A 236 14.25 2.90 5.67
N ILE A 237 14.05 2.17 6.77
CA ILE A 237 14.89 1.04 7.17
C ILE A 237 15.04 0.00 6.05
N PRO A 238 13.96 -0.54 5.44
CA PRO A 238 14.09 -1.51 4.36
C PRO A 238 14.80 -0.93 3.13
N VAL A 239 14.62 0.36 2.84
CA VAL A 239 15.28 1.01 1.70
C VAL A 239 16.78 1.12 1.92
N ILE A 240 17.21 1.55 3.12
CA ILE A 240 18.63 1.61 3.46
C ILE A 240 19.25 0.22 3.34
N LEU A 241 18.57 -0.83 3.82
CA LEU A 241 19.06 -2.20 3.71
C LEU A 241 19.16 -2.67 2.25
N ILE A 242 18.18 -2.35 1.41
CA ILE A 242 18.22 -2.64 -0.03
C ILE A 242 19.40 -1.94 -0.69
N PHE A 243 19.58 -0.64 -0.45
CA PHE A 243 20.69 0.12 -1.02
C PHE A 243 22.04 -0.40 -0.53
N ALA A 244 22.18 -0.69 0.77
CA ALA A 244 23.39 -1.27 1.33
C ALA A 244 23.71 -2.63 0.69
N ALA A 245 22.70 -3.48 0.49
CA ALA A 245 22.87 -4.76 -0.16
C ALA A 245 23.28 -4.61 -1.64
N ILE A 246 22.68 -3.67 -2.38
CA ILE A 246 23.09 -3.36 -3.76
C ILE A 246 24.56 -2.93 -3.79
N ILE A 247 24.99 -2.03 -2.90
CA ILE A 247 26.39 -1.58 -2.81
C ILE A 247 27.34 -2.74 -2.52
N ILE A 248 27.00 -3.59 -1.54
CA ILE A 248 27.81 -4.78 -1.20
C ILE A 248 27.92 -5.71 -2.42
N MET A 249 26.83 -5.94 -3.16
CA MET A 249 26.85 -6.77 -4.35
C MET A 249 27.70 -6.18 -5.48
N VAL A 250 27.64 -4.87 -5.70
CA VAL A 250 28.49 -4.20 -6.69
C VAL A 250 29.97 -4.37 -6.31
N ILE A 251 30.33 -4.13 -5.04
CA ILE A 251 31.70 -4.30 -4.56
C ILE A 251 32.16 -5.76 -4.67
N ALA A 252 31.32 -6.71 -4.27
CA ALA A 252 31.60 -8.14 -4.38
C ALA A 252 31.79 -8.56 -5.84
N GLY A 253 30.95 -8.09 -6.76
CA GLY A 253 31.06 -8.35 -8.19
C GLY A 253 32.34 -7.80 -8.81
N LEU A 254 32.80 -6.63 -8.35
CA LEU A 254 34.06 -6.01 -8.81
C LEU A 254 35.32 -6.68 -8.25
N THR A 255 35.24 -7.26 -7.05
CA THR A 255 36.42 -7.83 -6.34
C THR A 255 36.59 -9.33 -6.52
N LEU A 256 35.53 -10.06 -6.88
CA LEU A 256 35.50 -11.53 -6.89
C LEU A 256 35.30 -12.15 -8.29
N SER A 257 35.49 -11.38 -9.36
CA SER A 257 35.21 -11.72 -10.77
C SER A 257 35.98 -12.92 -11.36
N THR A 258 36.68 -13.71 -10.53
CA THR A 258 37.63 -14.74 -10.94
C THR A 258 37.34 -16.15 -10.41
N SER A 259 36.22 -16.40 -9.71
CA SER A 259 35.91 -17.75 -9.16
C SER A 259 34.60 -18.38 -9.69
N ASP A 260 34.67 -19.67 -10.07
CA ASP A 260 33.54 -20.44 -10.61
C ASP A 260 32.38 -20.67 -9.61
N THR A 261 32.64 -20.50 -8.31
CA THR A 261 31.63 -20.63 -7.24
C THR A 261 30.83 -19.35 -7.00
N MET A 262 31.21 -18.23 -7.62
CA MET A 262 30.60 -16.91 -7.42
C MET A 262 29.10 -16.84 -7.77
N PRO A 263 28.62 -17.41 -8.89
CA PRO A 263 27.21 -17.30 -9.26
C PRO A 263 26.27 -17.94 -8.22
N VAL A 264 26.70 -19.06 -7.62
CA VAL A 264 25.94 -19.77 -6.59
C VAL A 264 25.93 -18.98 -5.28
N GLY A 265 27.08 -18.43 -4.86
CA GLY A 265 27.18 -17.61 -3.64
C GLY A 265 26.33 -16.34 -3.72
N ILE A 266 26.35 -15.65 -4.86
CA ILE A 266 25.52 -14.45 -5.10
C ILE A 266 24.03 -14.83 -5.14
N ALA A 267 23.67 -15.93 -5.81
CA ALA A 267 22.28 -16.39 -5.87
C ALA A 267 21.71 -16.74 -4.49
N VAL A 268 22.47 -17.48 -3.67
CA VAL A 268 22.06 -17.82 -2.30
C VAL A 268 21.94 -16.56 -1.43
N GLY A 269 22.90 -15.63 -1.52
CA GLY A 269 22.83 -14.35 -0.83
C GLY A 269 21.60 -13.53 -1.20
N MET A 270 21.24 -13.49 -2.49
CA MET A 270 20.06 -12.81 -3.01
C MET A 270 18.74 -13.40 -2.49
N ILE A 271 18.66 -14.74 -2.41
CA ILE A 271 17.49 -15.43 -1.86
C ILE A 271 17.33 -15.08 -0.39
N ILE A 272 18.39 -15.16 0.41
CA ILE A 272 18.36 -14.83 1.84
C ILE A 272 17.94 -13.37 2.04
N LEU A 273 18.52 -12.45 1.27
CA LEU A 273 18.19 -11.03 1.31
C LEU A 273 16.72 -10.78 0.98
N THR A 274 16.20 -11.42 -0.08
CA THR A 274 14.80 -11.26 -0.51
C THR A 274 13.84 -11.78 0.55
N ILE A 275 14.12 -12.93 1.15
CA ILE A 275 13.31 -13.46 2.27
C ILE A 275 13.35 -12.52 3.47
N GLY A 276 14.54 -12.02 3.85
CA GLY A 276 14.70 -11.09 4.97
C GLY A 276 13.93 -9.79 4.76
N ILE A 277 14.02 -9.22 3.55
CA ILE A 277 13.26 -8.03 3.15
C ILE A 277 11.75 -8.31 3.20
N MET A 278 11.30 -9.45 2.68
CA MET A 278 9.89 -9.83 2.70
C MET A 278 9.34 -9.91 4.12
N ILE A 279 10.05 -10.58 5.04
CA ILE A 279 9.67 -10.69 6.45
C ILE A 279 9.58 -9.28 7.08
N MET A 280 10.57 -8.43 6.82
CA MET A 280 10.57 -7.06 7.32
C MET A 280 9.37 -6.25 6.80
N TYR A 281 9.01 -6.36 5.51
CA TYR A 281 7.81 -5.71 4.96
C TYR A 281 6.52 -6.20 5.60
N ILE A 282 6.41 -7.49 5.95
CA ILE A 282 5.24 -8.03 6.67
C ILE A 282 5.12 -7.36 8.04
N PHE A 283 6.23 -7.29 8.79
CA PHE A 283 6.24 -6.62 10.09
C PHE A 283 5.91 -5.14 9.97
N ILE A 284 6.59 -4.40 9.09
CA ILE A 284 6.33 -2.97 8.87
C ILE A 284 4.88 -2.74 8.46
N GLY A 285 4.35 -3.55 7.54
CA GLY A 285 2.96 -3.49 7.11
C GLY A 285 1.99 -3.64 8.28
N TYR A 286 2.27 -4.55 9.21
CA TYR A 286 1.48 -4.71 10.43
C TYR A 286 1.47 -3.45 11.31
N TYR A 287 2.65 -2.85 11.54
CA TYR A 287 2.75 -1.60 12.29
C TYR A 287 2.03 -0.43 11.59
N MET A 288 2.22 -0.31 10.28
CA MET A 288 1.64 0.77 9.46
C MET A 288 0.12 0.71 9.44
N ILE A 289 -0.47 -0.44 9.10
CA ILE A 289 -1.93 -0.60 9.04
C ILE A 289 -2.54 -0.33 10.43
N GLY A 290 -1.93 -0.85 11.50
CA GLY A 290 -2.38 -0.57 12.88
C GLY A 290 -2.39 0.93 13.19
N SER A 291 -1.33 1.65 12.79
CA SER A 291 -1.26 3.11 12.97
C SER A 291 -2.35 3.86 12.20
N PHE A 292 -2.69 3.42 10.98
CA PHE A 292 -3.77 4.00 10.19
C PHE A 292 -5.13 3.78 10.83
N ILE A 293 -5.36 2.59 11.39
CA ILE A 293 -6.61 2.24 12.07
C ILE A 293 -6.80 3.13 13.31
N SER A 294 -5.75 3.26 14.14
CA SER A 294 -5.79 4.18 15.29
C SER A 294 -6.01 5.64 14.85
N TYR A 295 -5.36 6.09 13.77
CA TYR A 295 -5.58 7.43 13.24
C TYR A 295 -7.04 7.65 12.79
N TYR A 296 -7.62 6.66 12.11
CA TYR A 296 -9.00 6.69 11.65
C TYR A 296 -9.98 6.90 12.81
N PHE A 297 -9.91 6.06 13.85
CA PHE A 297 -10.84 6.16 14.99
C PHE A 297 -10.67 7.47 15.76
N ASN A 298 -9.42 7.88 16.04
CA ASN A 298 -9.16 9.17 16.66
C ASN A 298 -9.68 10.36 15.82
N GLY A 299 -9.62 10.26 14.48
CA GLY A 299 -10.15 11.26 13.56
C GLY A 299 -11.68 11.24 13.46
N ARG A 300 -12.28 10.06 13.40
CA ARG A 300 -13.73 9.85 13.35
C ARG A 300 -14.40 10.47 14.58
N ASP A 301 -13.91 10.17 15.78
CA ASP A 301 -14.49 10.71 17.03
C ASP A 301 -14.39 12.24 17.11
N ARG A 302 -13.38 12.85 16.46
CA ARG A 302 -13.29 14.31 16.33
C ARG A 302 -14.23 14.86 15.27
N TYR A 303 -14.41 14.14 14.17
CA TYR A 303 -15.35 14.50 13.11
C TYR A 303 -16.79 14.47 13.65
N GLU A 304 -17.19 13.40 14.33
CA GLU A 304 -18.52 13.23 14.91
C GLU A 304 -18.80 14.31 15.96
N ARG A 305 -17.89 14.57 16.92
CA ARG A 305 -18.04 15.69 17.87
C ARG A 305 -18.23 17.06 17.24
N LYS A 306 -17.67 17.31 16.04
CA LYS A 306 -17.83 18.58 15.34
C LYS A 306 -19.15 18.68 14.54
N HIS A 307 -19.73 17.55 14.15
CA HIS A 307 -20.95 17.49 13.33
C HIS A 307 -22.20 17.11 14.14
N GLU A 308 -22.02 16.60 15.37
CA GLU A 308 -23.08 16.24 16.32
C GLU A 308 -23.15 17.20 17.52
N ALA A 309 -22.26 18.21 17.60
CA ALA A 309 -22.43 19.30 18.57
C ALA A 309 -23.79 19.98 18.30
N PRO A 310 -24.74 19.97 19.25
CA PRO A 310 -26.02 20.61 19.04
C PRO A 310 -25.80 22.09 18.75
N SER A 311 -26.60 22.63 17.83
CA SER A 311 -26.87 24.05 17.72
C SER A 311 -27.38 24.58 19.06
N GLN A 312 -26.46 24.89 19.98
CA GLN A 312 -26.74 25.42 21.31
C GLN A 312 -27.15 26.90 21.30
N ASP A 313 -27.54 27.44 20.14
CA ASP A 313 -28.08 28.79 19.99
C ASP A 313 -29.61 28.83 19.79
N ASP A 314 -30.28 27.69 19.57
CA ASP A 314 -31.73 27.64 19.29
C ASP A 314 -32.64 27.58 20.55
N TYR A 315 -32.08 27.75 21.75
CA TYR A 315 -32.84 27.77 23.02
C TYR A 315 -32.75 29.09 23.79
N ARG A 316 -32.29 30.17 23.15
CA ARG A 316 -32.10 31.47 23.84
C ARG A 316 -32.90 32.67 23.30
N GLU A 317 -33.83 32.45 22.37
CA GLU A 317 -34.80 33.48 21.95
C GLU A 317 -36.22 32.91 21.84
N ASP A 318 -36.84 32.56 22.97
CA ASP A 318 -38.31 32.66 23.07
C ASP A 318 -38.78 32.94 24.50
N GLY A 319 -38.02 33.79 25.19
CA GLY A 319 -38.37 34.33 26.51
C GLY A 319 -39.16 35.63 26.40
N THR A 320 -40.14 35.74 25.49
CA THR A 320 -41.06 36.88 25.49
C THR A 320 -42.12 36.65 26.55
N GLN A 321 -41.96 37.33 27.68
CA GLN A 321 -42.95 37.43 28.75
C GLN A 321 -44.23 38.08 28.22
N HIS A 322 -45.28 37.29 27.97
CA HIS A 322 -46.64 37.81 27.97
C HIS A 322 -47.12 37.91 29.42
N ILE A 323 -46.95 39.10 29.99
CA ILE A 323 -47.67 39.54 31.19
C ILE A 323 -49.11 39.84 30.75
N THR A 324 -50.06 38.99 31.11
CA THR A 324 -51.47 39.37 31.22
C THR A 324 -51.80 39.50 32.70
N MET A 325 -51.96 40.73 33.17
CA MET A 325 -52.71 41.02 34.39
C MET A 325 -54.03 41.69 34.01
N SER A 326 -55.06 41.27 34.72
CA SER A 326 -56.41 41.83 34.85
C SER A 326 -56.45 43.35 35.04
#